data_AF-A0A2D6TTS1-F1
#
_entry.id   AF-A0A2D6TTS1-F1
#
_cell.length_a   1.000
_cell.length_b   1.000
_cell.length_c   1.000
_cell.angle_alpha   90.00
_cell.angle_beta   90.00
_cell.angle_gamma   90.00
#
_symmetry.space_group_name_H-M   'P 1'
#
loop_
_entity.id
_entity.type
_entity.pdbx_description
1 polymer ?
#
loop_
_entity_poly.entity_id
_entity_poly.type
_entity_poly.pdbx_seq_one_letter_code
_entity_poly.pdbx_strand_id
1 'polypeptide(L)'
;MYIRQHYGKYITVMLKKLIRKLKDPEKVRAEDRARISLLLATLAETKTGAQLAAQMKSHKTRILYDERLPAGEAAYRAIGNSVALSPYGSEQAQLLSLGHELRHVWQEKQGLLLRRHIHIFDHVVNVRASEADAYATQVQIAWEQHKKDPRAGYWAAAKKDEGALCRVFEKVAQRSEKYVENGAARRAVFKAWLETAHCRQYDYKAMRAVRGYWKGKAQGQRQGFMFNMQRNDGQTPYMSEAFLKEFGQMANGQNYLQNMSLFKATRLMHTSAAQDRYIARTSEKYPGSDDSMIYDHL
;
A
#
# COMPACT_ATOMS: atom_id res chain seq x y z
N MET A 1 16.11 2.49 -24.68
CA MET A 1 17.47 2.98 -24.33
C MET A 1 17.61 3.51 -22.89
N TYR A 2 16.52 3.87 -22.19
CA TYR A 2 16.54 4.40 -20.82
C TYR A 2 16.78 3.35 -19.70
N ILE A 3 16.53 2.07 -19.98
CA ILE A 3 16.61 0.98 -19.00
C ILE A 3 18.07 0.61 -18.68
N ARG A 4 19.04 0.71 -19.62
CA ARG A 4 20.43 0.29 -19.34
C ARG A 4 21.21 1.24 -18.41
N GLN A 5 20.93 2.55 -18.41
CA GLN A 5 21.69 3.52 -17.60
C GLN A 5 21.33 3.52 -16.10
N HIS A 6 20.08 3.17 -15.74
CA HIS A 6 19.67 3.14 -14.33
C HIS A 6 20.11 1.87 -13.60
N TYR A 7 20.16 0.72 -14.28
CA TYR A 7 20.64 -0.52 -13.68
C TYR A 7 22.13 -0.49 -13.34
N GLY A 8 22.97 0.14 -14.16
CA GLY A 8 24.42 0.26 -13.89
C GLY A 8 24.75 1.05 -12.63
N LYS A 9 24.05 2.17 -12.39
CA LYS A 9 24.21 2.96 -11.15
C LYS A 9 23.70 2.21 -9.92
N TYR A 10 22.57 1.51 -10.04
CA TYR A 10 22.00 0.73 -8.95
C TYR A 10 22.91 -0.42 -8.51
N ILE A 11 23.40 -1.21 -9.47
CA ILE A 11 24.34 -2.33 -9.21
C ILE A 11 25.60 -1.82 -8.52
N THR A 12 26.12 -0.67 -8.95
CA THR A 12 27.31 -0.07 -8.34
C THR A 12 27.08 0.34 -6.88
N VAL A 13 25.92 0.92 -6.55
CA VAL A 13 25.57 1.30 -5.17
C VAL A 13 25.36 0.07 -4.29
N MET A 14 24.66 -0.94 -4.80
CA MET A 14 24.44 -2.21 -4.12
C MET A 14 25.76 -2.92 -3.81
N LEU A 15 26.64 -3.07 -4.79
CA LEU A 15 27.96 -3.70 -4.62
C LEU A 15 28.83 -2.93 -3.62
N LYS A 16 28.85 -1.60 -3.68
CA LYS A 16 29.58 -0.78 -2.71
C LYS A 16 29.09 -1.00 -1.28
N LYS A 17 27.77 -1.04 -1.06
CA LYS A 17 27.21 -1.29 0.27
C LYS A 17 27.53 -2.70 0.76
N LEU A 18 27.44 -3.70 -0.12
CA LEU A 18 27.79 -5.09 0.20
C LEU A 18 29.26 -5.24 0.61
N ILE A 19 30.19 -4.66 -0.16
CA ILE A 19 31.63 -4.65 0.16
C ILE A 19 31.88 -3.98 1.52
N ARG A 20 31.22 -2.85 1.80
CA ARG A 20 31.35 -2.17 3.10
C ARG A 20 30.83 -3.03 4.25
N LYS A 21 29.70 -3.71 4.06
CA LYS A 21 29.10 -4.59 5.06
C LYS A 21 29.96 -5.81 5.37
N LEU A 22 30.66 -6.35 4.37
CA LEU A 22 31.64 -7.42 4.56
C LEU A 22 32.87 -6.93 5.35
N LYS A 23 33.27 -5.67 5.18
CA LYS A 23 34.42 -5.08 5.89
C LYS A 23 34.09 -4.66 7.32
N ASP A 24 32.92 -4.06 7.54
CA ASP A 24 32.49 -3.56 8.85
C ASP A 24 30.96 -3.62 8.98
N PRO A 25 30.42 -4.78 9.40
CA PRO A 25 28.98 -4.99 9.46
C PRO A 25 28.30 -4.18 10.56
N GLU A 26 28.98 -3.87 11.68
CA GLU A 26 28.39 -3.09 12.78
C GLU A 26 28.23 -1.63 12.41
N LYS A 27 29.21 -1.05 11.72
CA LYS A 27 29.10 0.31 11.21
C LYS A 27 27.94 0.48 10.24
N VAL A 28 27.79 -0.45 9.29
CA VAL A 28 26.65 -0.41 8.35
C VAL A 28 25.32 -0.55 9.08
N ARG A 29 25.22 -1.42 10.10
CA ARG A 29 24.03 -1.52 10.95
C ARG A 29 23.73 -0.23 11.71
N ALA A 30 24.75 0.46 12.21
CA ALA A 30 24.59 1.74 12.90
C ALA A 30 24.10 2.84 11.96
N GLU A 31 24.68 2.93 10.75
CA GLU A 31 24.24 3.85 9.69
C GLU A 31 22.78 3.58 9.29
N ASP A 32 22.42 2.31 9.13
CA ASP A 32 21.05 1.89 8.79
C ASP A 32 20.04 2.30 9.87
N ARG A 33 20.39 2.10 11.15
CA ARG A 33 19.56 2.57 12.29
C ARG A 33 19.42 4.08 12.31
N ALA A 34 20.52 4.81 12.14
CA ALA A 34 20.49 6.27 12.12
C ALA A 34 19.61 6.80 10.98
N ARG A 35 19.68 6.17 9.81
CA ARG A 35 18.85 6.53 8.66
C ARG A 35 17.37 6.25 8.88
N ILE A 36 17.01 5.10 9.43
CA ILE A 36 15.62 4.79 9.78
C ILE A 36 15.09 5.78 10.83
N SER A 37 15.89 6.11 11.84
CA SER A 37 15.53 7.11 12.86
C SER A 37 15.28 8.48 12.24
N LEU A 38 16.12 8.91 11.29
CA LEU A 38 15.92 10.15 10.55
C LEU A 38 14.60 10.10 9.77
N LEU A 39 14.34 9.04 8.99
CA LEU A 39 13.10 8.90 8.22
C LEU A 39 11.86 8.95 9.11
N LEU A 40 11.88 8.31 10.28
CA LEU A 40 10.78 8.35 11.25
C LEU A 40 10.59 9.74 11.85
N ALA A 41 11.68 10.43 12.20
CA ALA A 41 11.64 11.79 12.70
C ALA A 41 11.01 12.72 11.65
N THR A 42 11.53 12.68 10.42
CA THR A 42 11.01 13.50 9.31
C THR A 42 9.56 13.16 8.99
N LEU A 43 9.17 11.89 8.99
CA LEU A 43 7.78 11.48 8.78
C LEU A 43 6.86 12.07 9.86
N ALA A 44 7.29 12.03 11.12
CA ALA A 44 6.56 12.55 12.27
C ALA A 44 6.41 14.08 12.29
N GLU A 45 7.12 14.81 11.42
CA GLU A 45 6.90 16.24 11.26
C GLU A 45 5.53 16.52 10.62
N THR A 46 5.01 15.60 9.81
CA THR A 46 3.71 15.74 9.14
C THR A 46 2.58 15.26 10.05
N LYS A 47 1.36 15.84 9.93
CA LYS A 47 0.21 15.41 10.74
C LYS A 47 -0.13 13.95 10.46
N THR A 48 -0.15 13.58 9.17
CA THR A 48 -0.45 12.22 8.73
C THR A 48 0.66 11.24 9.15
N GLY A 49 1.92 11.62 8.95
CA GLY A 49 3.06 10.77 9.31
C GLY A 49 3.24 10.59 10.83
N ALA A 50 2.96 11.61 11.63
CA ALA A 50 2.97 11.51 13.09
C ALA A 50 1.97 10.46 13.61
N GLN A 51 0.75 10.44 13.06
CA GLN A 51 -0.24 9.42 13.39
C GLN A 51 0.27 8.02 13.06
N LEU A 52 0.82 7.81 11.86
CA LEU A 52 1.35 6.51 11.44
C LEU A 52 2.54 6.06 12.30
N ALA A 53 3.45 6.98 12.64
CA ALA A 53 4.59 6.70 13.51
C ALA A 53 4.14 6.31 14.93
N ALA A 54 3.13 7.00 15.49
CA ALA A 54 2.56 6.67 16.79
C ALA A 54 1.89 5.28 16.78
N GLN A 55 1.12 4.97 15.73
CA GLN A 55 0.48 3.67 15.55
C GLN A 55 1.52 2.56 15.41
N MET A 56 2.54 2.74 14.58
CA MET A 56 3.65 1.81 14.43
C MET A 56 4.34 1.48 15.76
N LYS A 57 4.60 2.51 16.58
CA LYS A 57 5.16 2.34 17.93
C LYS A 57 4.23 1.53 18.82
N SER A 58 2.92 1.83 18.82
CA SER A 58 1.92 1.10 19.60
C SER A 58 1.82 -0.39 19.21
N HIS A 59 1.96 -0.68 17.92
CA HIS A 59 1.88 -2.02 17.36
C HIS A 59 3.21 -2.77 17.37
N LYS A 60 4.29 -2.16 17.90
CA LYS A 60 5.64 -2.72 17.95
C LYS A 60 6.10 -3.23 16.58
N THR A 61 5.73 -2.53 15.51
CA THR A 61 6.14 -2.88 14.14
C THR A 61 7.60 -2.51 13.94
N ARG A 62 8.38 -3.40 13.32
CA ARG A 62 9.81 -3.18 13.06
C ARG A 62 10.03 -2.61 11.66
N ILE A 63 10.98 -1.70 11.49
CA ILE A 63 11.49 -1.32 10.16
C ILE A 63 12.86 -1.94 9.98
N LEU A 64 13.07 -2.60 8.85
CA LEU A 64 14.33 -3.25 8.50
C LEU A 64 14.67 -2.91 7.05
N TYR A 65 15.95 -2.71 6.76
CA TYR A 65 16.38 -2.67 5.37
C TYR A 65 16.45 -4.07 4.76
N ASP A 66 15.96 -4.19 3.53
CA ASP A 66 16.05 -5.40 2.72
C ASP A 66 16.71 -5.08 1.39
N GLU A 67 17.94 -5.55 1.24
CA GLU A 67 18.78 -5.33 0.04
C GLU A 67 18.22 -6.02 -1.22
N ARG A 68 17.21 -6.89 -1.08
CA ARG A 68 16.55 -7.53 -2.22
C ARG A 68 15.49 -6.63 -2.87
N LEU A 69 15.06 -5.58 -2.18
CA LEU A 69 14.06 -4.65 -2.70
C LEU A 69 14.70 -3.63 -3.66
N PRO A 70 14.09 -3.39 -4.84
CA PRO A 70 14.49 -2.33 -5.76
C PRO A 70 14.56 -0.95 -5.09
N ALA A 71 15.34 -0.02 -5.66
CA ALA A 71 15.50 1.32 -5.10
C ALA A 71 14.17 2.05 -4.95
N GLY A 72 13.94 2.64 -3.78
CA GLY A 72 12.71 3.36 -3.46
C GLY A 72 11.52 2.45 -3.14
N GLU A 73 11.64 1.13 -3.22
CA GLU A 73 10.54 0.22 -2.86
C GLU A 73 10.54 -0.12 -1.37
N ALA A 74 9.36 -0.48 -0.87
CA ALA A 74 9.15 -1.00 0.46
C ALA A 74 8.09 -2.11 0.39
N ALA A 75 7.99 -2.92 1.45
CA ALA A 75 6.96 -3.94 1.57
C ALA A 75 6.65 -4.22 3.04
N TYR A 76 5.39 -4.11 3.41
CA TYR A 76 4.89 -4.59 4.67
C TYR A 76 4.79 -6.12 4.67
N ARG A 77 5.38 -6.72 5.70
CA ARG A 77 5.34 -8.16 5.96
C ARG A 77 4.51 -8.39 7.22
N ALA A 78 3.26 -8.80 7.00
CA ALA A 78 2.35 -9.23 8.04
C ALA A 78 2.98 -10.29 8.94
N ILE A 79 3.61 -11.30 8.33
CA ILE A 79 4.43 -12.30 9.03
C ILE A 79 5.68 -11.60 9.57
N GLY A 80 5.81 -11.58 10.89
CA GLY A 80 6.93 -10.92 11.58
C GLY A 80 6.71 -9.44 11.88
N ASN A 81 5.53 -8.89 11.53
CA ASN A 81 5.09 -7.53 11.84
C ASN A 81 6.18 -6.48 11.53
N SER A 82 6.61 -6.44 10.28
CA SER A 82 7.74 -5.60 9.87
C SER A 82 7.55 -4.95 8.52
N VAL A 83 8.02 -3.71 8.39
CA VAL A 83 8.21 -3.04 7.11
C VAL A 83 9.64 -3.31 6.62
N ALA A 84 9.76 -3.95 5.47
CA ALA A 84 11.01 -4.06 4.74
C ALA A 84 11.14 -2.83 3.83
N LEU A 85 12.21 -2.05 3.98
CA LEU A 85 12.49 -0.87 3.17
C LEU A 85 13.70 -1.16 2.27
N SER A 86 13.72 -0.64 1.05
CA SER A 86 14.94 -0.69 0.25
C SER A 86 16.00 0.24 0.84
N PRO A 87 17.24 -0.23 1.06
CA PRO A 87 18.34 0.64 1.47
C PRO A 87 18.80 1.57 0.34
N TYR A 88 18.25 1.41 -0.86
CA TYR A 88 18.62 2.16 -2.05
C TYR A 88 17.52 3.16 -2.40
N GLY A 89 17.91 4.30 -2.96
CA GLY A 89 16.99 5.39 -3.30
C GLY A 89 17.31 6.67 -2.52
N SER A 90 16.61 7.75 -2.87
CA SER A 90 16.72 9.01 -2.14
C SER A 90 15.98 8.94 -0.81
N GLU A 91 16.26 9.88 0.09
CA GLU A 91 15.52 10.05 1.34
C GLU A 91 14.03 10.20 1.10
N GLN A 92 13.69 11.03 0.11
CA GLN A 92 12.32 11.35 -0.24
C GLN A 92 11.58 10.10 -0.70
N ALA A 93 12.17 9.30 -1.59
CA ALA A 93 11.55 8.05 -2.04
C ALA A 93 11.36 7.07 -0.87
N GLN A 94 12.39 6.91 -0.02
CA GLN A 94 12.30 6.03 1.15
C GLN A 94 11.24 6.48 2.15
N LEU A 95 11.11 7.79 2.41
CA LEU A 95 10.12 8.35 3.32
C LEU A 95 8.69 8.14 2.81
N LEU A 96 8.48 8.36 1.51
CA LEU A 96 7.17 8.18 0.88
C LEU A 96 6.74 6.71 0.90
N SER A 97 7.63 5.80 0.51
CA SER A 97 7.36 4.36 0.56
C SER A 97 7.19 3.85 1.98
N LEU A 98 7.93 4.39 2.95
CA LEU A 98 7.71 4.08 4.37
C LEU A 98 6.30 4.52 4.81
N GLY A 99 5.86 5.72 4.44
CA GLY A 99 4.50 6.20 4.73
C GLY A 99 3.41 5.31 4.14
N HIS A 100 3.60 4.85 2.90
CA HIS A 100 2.73 3.88 2.22
C HIS A 100 2.63 2.57 3.00
N GLU A 101 3.75 1.96 3.36
CA GLU A 101 3.74 0.67 4.08
C GLU A 101 3.24 0.78 5.51
N LEU A 102 3.51 1.89 6.21
CA LEU A 102 2.93 2.12 7.54
C LEU A 102 1.41 2.26 7.48
N ARG A 103 0.85 2.71 6.35
CA ARG A 103 -0.59 2.67 6.15
C ARG A 103 -1.10 1.23 6.06
N HIS A 104 -0.40 0.34 5.35
CA HIS A 104 -0.74 -1.09 5.32
C HIS A 104 -0.64 -1.76 6.70
N VAL A 105 0.35 -1.37 7.52
CA VAL A 105 0.43 -1.80 8.92
C VAL A 105 -0.86 -1.42 9.65
N TRP A 106 -1.27 -0.15 9.57
CA TRP A 106 -2.49 0.30 10.23
C TRP A 106 -3.74 -0.44 9.72
N GLN A 107 -3.92 -0.57 8.41
CA GLN A 107 -5.05 -1.30 7.80
C GLN A 107 -5.12 -2.74 8.31
N GLU A 108 -3.97 -3.42 8.45
CA GLU A 108 -3.95 -4.77 8.98
C GLU A 108 -4.35 -4.83 10.46
N LYS A 109 -3.91 -3.88 11.28
CA LYS A 109 -4.25 -3.84 12.71
C LYS A 109 -5.69 -3.46 12.97
N GLN A 110 -6.32 -2.78 12.02
CA GLN A 110 -7.77 -2.56 11.99
C GLN A 110 -8.55 -3.77 11.46
N GLY A 111 -7.88 -4.82 10.99
CA GLY A 111 -8.55 -6.01 10.44
C GLY A 111 -9.21 -5.78 9.08
N LEU A 112 -8.79 -4.74 8.33
CA LEU A 112 -9.39 -4.37 7.04
C LEU A 112 -8.93 -5.26 5.91
N LEU A 113 -7.71 -5.79 6.00
CA LEU A 113 -7.19 -6.67 4.98
C LEU A 113 -7.91 -8.00 5.08
N LEU A 114 -8.45 -8.47 3.94
CA LEU A 114 -9.04 -9.81 3.83
C LEU A 114 -7.99 -10.85 4.23
N ARG A 115 -8.08 -11.27 5.48
CA ARG A 115 -7.49 -12.51 5.96
C ARG A 115 -8.58 -13.56 5.77
N ARG A 116 -8.44 -14.26 4.64
CA ARG A 116 -9.24 -15.41 4.16
C ARG A 116 -10.75 -15.26 4.11
N HIS A 117 -11.26 -14.97 2.92
CA HIS A 117 -12.20 -15.82 2.19
C HIS A 117 -11.86 -15.65 0.70
N ILE A 118 -11.48 -16.74 0.03
CA ILE A 118 -10.51 -16.70 -1.09
C ILE A 118 -11.23 -16.72 -2.44
N HIS A 119 -12.29 -15.91 -2.51
CA HIS A 119 -12.89 -15.55 -3.77
C HIS A 119 -12.00 -14.55 -4.50
N ILE A 120 -11.77 -14.78 -5.79
CA ILE A 120 -10.83 -13.97 -6.58
C ILE A 120 -11.26 -12.52 -6.63
N PHE A 121 -12.55 -12.28 -6.85
CA PHE A 121 -13.09 -10.93 -6.97
C PHE A 121 -12.95 -10.17 -5.66
N ASP A 122 -13.33 -10.77 -4.53
CA ASP A 122 -13.29 -10.12 -3.22
C ASP A 122 -11.86 -9.69 -2.87
N HIS A 123 -10.89 -10.57 -3.14
CA HIS A 123 -9.49 -10.25 -2.94
C HIS A 123 -9.01 -9.10 -3.84
N VAL A 124 -9.44 -9.05 -5.10
CA VAL A 124 -9.16 -7.94 -6.01
C VAL A 124 -9.71 -6.63 -5.47
N VAL A 125 -10.98 -6.60 -5.06
CA VAL A 125 -11.62 -5.39 -4.53
C VAL A 125 -10.94 -4.91 -3.24
N ASN A 126 -10.55 -5.83 -2.34
CA ASN A 126 -9.78 -5.48 -1.14
C ASN A 126 -8.39 -4.92 -1.46
N VAL A 127 -7.65 -5.53 -2.40
CA VAL A 127 -6.35 -5.02 -2.84
C VAL A 127 -6.50 -3.62 -3.42
N ARG A 128 -7.53 -3.38 -4.26
CA ARG A 128 -7.80 -2.06 -4.81
C ARG A 128 -8.03 -1.02 -3.71
N ALA A 129 -8.89 -1.31 -2.73
CA ALA A 129 -9.19 -0.39 -1.64
C ALA A 129 -7.94 -0.09 -0.77
N SER A 130 -7.22 -1.15 -0.41
CA SER A 130 -5.99 -1.09 0.40
C SER A 130 -4.91 -0.22 -0.24
N GLU A 131 -4.59 -0.47 -1.51
CA GLU A 131 -3.56 0.25 -2.23
C GLU A 131 -4.00 1.70 -2.53
N ALA A 132 -5.24 1.92 -2.96
CA ALA A 132 -5.75 3.28 -3.21
C ALA A 132 -5.65 4.16 -1.96
N ASP A 133 -5.95 3.61 -0.78
CA ASP A 133 -5.80 4.33 0.49
C ASP A 133 -4.33 4.56 0.88
N ALA A 134 -3.46 3.57 0.68
CA ALA A 134 -2.03 3.72 0.95
C ALA A 134 -1.38 4.78 0.04
N TYR A 135 -1.69 4.78 -1.27
CA TYR A 135 -1.24 5.82 -2.19
C TYR A 135 -1.83 7.20 -1.88
N ALA A 136 -3.11 7.29 -1.51
CA ALA A 136 -3.70 8.56 -1.08
C ALA A 136 -3.01 9.11 0.19
N THR A 137 -2.58 8.22 1.08
CA THR A 137 -1.80 8.56 2.28
C THR A 137 -0.39 9.02 1.93
N GLN A 138 0.29 8.33 1.02
CA GLN A 138 1.61 8.71 0.52
C GLN A 138 1.61 10.11 -0.11
N VAL A 139 0.64 10.39 -0.99
CA VAL A 139 0.51 11.70 -1.64
C VAL A 139 0.20 12.80 -0.62
N GLN A 140 -0.63 12.52 0.39
CA GLN A 140 -0.89 13.45 1.49
C GLN A 140 0.40 13.79 2.26
N ILE A 141 1.22 12.80 2.62
CA ILE A 141 2.50 13.01 3.31
C ILE A 141 3.43 13.87 2.45
N ALA A 142 3.54 13.57 1.16
CA ALA A 142 4.35 14.35 0.23
C ALA A 142 3.92 15.82 0.18
N TRP A 143 2.61 16.07 0.16
CA TRP A 143 2.04 17.42 0.18
C TRP A 143 2.30 18.13 1.51
N GLU A 144 2.08 17.47 2.64
CA GLU A 144 2.35 18.05 3.96
C GLU A 144 3.82 18.43 4.12
N GLN A 145 4.75 17.62 3.61
CA GLN A 145 6.17 17.98 3.56
C GLN A 145 6.44 19.17 2.64
N HIS A 146 5.83 19.19 1.46
CA HIS A 146 5.97 20.30 0.51
C HIS A 146 5.52 21.63 1.09
N LYS A 147 4.45 21.63 1.88
CA LYS A 147 3.93 22.83 2.54
C LYS A 147 4.85 23.37 3.64
N LYS A 148 5.65 22.50 4.27
CA LYS A 148 6.67 22.89 5.25
C LYS A 148 7.90 23.48 4.56
N ASP A 149 8.44 22.75 3.59
CA ASP A 149 9.57 23.21 2.78
C ASP A 149 9.43 22.74 1.34
N PRO A 150 9.06 23.64 0.41
CA PRO A 150 8.99 23.32 -1.01
C PRO A 150 10.31 22.84 -1.62
N ARG A 151 11.46 23.24 -1.04
CA ARG A 151 12.81 22.94 -1.56
C ARG A 151 13.32 21.56 -1.13
N ALA A 152 12.71 20.94 -0.11
CA ALA A 152 13.09 19.61 0.37
C ALA A 152 12.85 18.47 -0.65
N GLY A 153 12.10 18.74 -1.72
CA GLY A 153 11.99 17.84 -2.88
C GLY A 153 11.02 16.67 -2.73
N TYR A 154 10.28 16.54 -1.62
CA TYR A 154 9.31 15.46 -1.40
C TYR A 154 8.19 15.43 -2.44
N TRP A 155 7.65 16.59 -2.82
CA TRP A 155 6.63 16.67 -3.87
C TRP A 155 7.17 16.29 -5.25
N ALA A 156 8.41 16.68 -5.55
CA ALA A 156 9.07 16.32 -6.79
C ALA A 156 9.32 14.80 -6.87
N ALA A 157 9.73 14.18 -5.77
CA ALA A 157 9.86 12.73 -5.68
C ALA A 157 8.51 12.03 -5.88
N ALA A 158 7.45 12.47 -5.19
CA ALA A 158 6.10 11.93 -5.39
C ALA A 158 5.61 12.09 -6.83
N LYS A 159 5.85 13.23 -7.47
CA LYS A 159 5.46 13.49 -8.87
C LYS A 159 6.23 12.63 -9.88
N LYS A 160 7.47 12.25 -9.56
CA LYS A 160 8.28 11.36 -10.40
C LYS A 160 7.65 9.97 -10.47
N ASP A 161 7.19 9.45 -9.35
CA ASP A 161 6.67 8.09 -9.26
C ASP A 161 5.16 8.04 -9.56
N GLU A 162 4.40 9.02 -9.05
CA GLU A 162 2.92 9.04 -9.06
C GLU A 162 2.35 10.38 -9.58
N GLY A 163 2.94 10.90 -10.66
CA GLY A 163 2.63 12.23 -11.18
C GLY A 163 1.16 12.50 -11.51
N ALA A 164 0.42 11.49 -12.00
CA ALA A 164 -1.01 11.63 -12.28
C ALA A 164 -1.83 11.83 -10.99
N LEU A 165 -1.54 11.07 -9.94
CA LEU A 165 -2.19 11.17 -8.64
C LEU A 165 -1.87 12.49 -7.97
N CYS A 166 -0.60 12.92 -8.02
CA CYS A 166 -0.15 14.19 -7.48
C CYS A 166 -0.88 15.38 -8.13
N ARG A 167 -1.07 15.37 -9.46
CA ARG A 167 -1.83 16.42 -10.17
C ARG A 167 -3.30 16.48 -9.74
N VAL A 168 -3.93 15.33 -9.51
CA VAL A 168 -5.32 15.27 -9.02
C VAL A 168 -5.41 15.87 -7.61
N PHE A 169 -4.49 15.49 -6.72
CA PHE A 169 -4.43 16.05 -5.37
C PHE A 169 -4.25 17.56 -5.40
N GLU A 170 -3.23 18.05 -6.12
CA GLU A 170 -2.86 19.46 -6.23
C GLU A 170 -4.01 20.32 -6.75
N LYS A 171 -4.73 19.84 -7.79
CA LYS A 171 -5.90 20.52 -8.33
C LYS A 171 -7.01 20.73 -7.30
N VAL A 172 -7.19 19.78 -6.37
CA VAL A 172 -8.19 19.92 -5.29
C VAL A 172 -7.64 20.81 -4.17
N ALA A 173 -6.38 20.61 -3.77
CA ALA A 173 -5.73 21.37 -2.72
C ALA A 173 -5.63 22.87 -3.04
N GLN A 174 -5.34 23.23 -4.30
CA GLN A 174 -5.26 24.62 -4.76
C GLN A 174 -6.58 25.39 -4.67
N ARG A 175 -7.72 24.70 -4.61
CA ARG A 175 -9.02 25.37 -4.45
C ARG A 175 -9.22 25.91 -3.04
N SER A 176 -8.71 25.21 -2.02
CA SER A 176 -8.74 25.64 -0.62
C SER A 176 -8.01 24.62 0.26
N GLU A 177 -7.22 25.08 1.23
CA GLU A 177 -6.54 24.22 2.23
C GLU A 177 -7.56 23.37 3.03
N LYS A 178 -8.79 23.87 3.22
CA LYS A 178 -9.88 23.11 3.88
C LYS A 178 -10.18 21.77 3.20
N TYR A 179 -9.89 21.64 1.90
CA TYR A 179 -10.09 20.41 1.13
C TYR A 179 -8.97 19.39 1.32
N VAL A 180 -7.80 19.84 1.77
CA VAL A 180 -6.75 18.96 2.28
C VAL A 180 -7.16 18.46 3.67
N GLU A 181 -7.57 19.39 4.54
CA GLU A 181 -7.93 19.09 5.93
C GLU A 181 -9.13 18.15 6.08
N ASN A 182 -10.17 18.34 5.25
CA ASN A 182 -11.36 17.48 5.26
C ASN A 182 -11.24 16.20 4.41
N GLY A 183 -10.04 15.96 3.86
CA GLY A 183 -9.73 14.76 3.09
C GLY A 183 -10.32 14.72 1.68
N ALA A 184 -10.94 15.79 1.17
CA ALA A 184 -11.42 15.83 -0.22
C ALA A 184 -10.31 15.59 -1.25
N ALA A 185 -9.11 16.13 -1.03
CA ALA A 185 -7.95 15.88 -1.89
C ALA A 185 -7.51 14.41 -1.87
N ARG A 186 -7.43 13.79 -0.69
CA ARG A 186 -7.16 12.34 -0.54
C ARG A 186 -8.20 11.48 -1.24
N ARG A 187 -9.48 11.81 -1.09
CA ARG A 187 -10.60 11.12 -1.73
C ARG A 187 -10.51 11.18 -3.26
N ALA A 188 -10.04 12.30 -3.80
CA ALA A 188 -9.81 12.43 -5.23
C ALA A 188 -8.67 11.53 -5.72
N VAL A 189 -7.57 11.44 -4.96
CA VAL A 189 -6.46 10.50 -5.25
C VAL A 189 -6.91 9.05 -5.19
N PHE A 190 -7.65 8.67 -4.14
CA PHE A 190 -8.19 7.32 -3.99
C PHE A 190 -8.97 6.90 -5.24
N LYS A 191 -9.88 7.77 -5.71
CA LYS A 191 -10.67 7.51 -6.93
C LYS A 191 -9.80 7.44 -8.18
N ALA A 192 -8.86 8.38 -8.34
CA ALA A 192 -7.98 8.43 -9.49
C ALA A 192 -7.07 7.19 -9.59
N TRP A 193 -6.63 6.65 -8.44
CA TRP A 193 -5.80 5.45 -8.40
C TRP A 193 -6.48 4.25 -9.06
N LEU A 194 -7.79 4.09 -8.85
CA LEU A 194 -8.59 2.99 -9.43
C LEU A 194 -8.64 3.01 -10.96
N GLU A 195 -8.29 4.13 -11.59
CA GLU A 195 -8.27 4.28 -13.05
C GLU A 195 -6.88 4.05 -13.67
N THR A 196 -5.85 3.93 -12.83
CA THR A 196 -4.46 3.80 -13.28
C THR A 196 -4.16 2.44 -13.91
N ALA A 197 -3.07 2.39 -14.69
CA ALA A 197 -2.50 1.12 -15.13
C ALA A 197 -1.92 0.31 -13.95
N HIS A 198 -1.46 0.97 -12.88
CA HIS A 198 -0.98 0.30 -11.66
C HIS A 198 -2.08 -0.52 -11.01
N CYS A 199 -3.28 0.04 -10.84
CA CYS A 199 -4.46 -0.71 -10.36
C CYS A 199 -4.68 -2.02 -11.14
N ARG A 200 -4.65 -1.96 -12.49
CA ARG A 200 -4.78 -3.16 -13.33
C ARG A 200 -3.66 -4.18 -13.10
N GLN A 201 -2.42 -3.74 -12.88
CA GLN A 201 -1.31 -4.65 -12.57
C GLN A 201 -1.52 -5.33 -11.20
N TYR A 202 -2.02 -4.59 -10.21
CA TYR A 202 -2.37 -5.12 -8.90
C TYR A 202 -3.52 -6.13 -8.97
N ASP A 203 -4.54 -5.88 -9.79
CA ASP A 203 -5.60 -6.86 -10.05
C ASP A 203 -5.00 -8.20 -10.53
N TYR A 204 -4.12 -8.17 -11.54
CA TYR A 204 -3.49 -9.40 -12.04
C TYR A 204 -2.57 -10.07 -11.01
N LYS A 205 -1.92 -9.31 -10.12
CA LYS A 205 -1.15 -9.87 -9.00
C LYS A 205 -2.09 -10.57 -8.01
N ALA A 206 -3.18 -9.91 -7.60
CA ALA A 206 -4.19 -10.44 -6.70
C ALA A 206 -4.83 -11.73 -7.25
N MET A 207 -5.28 -11.71 -8.50
CA MET A 207 -5.88 -12.88 -9.16
C MET A 207 -4.91 -14.06 -9.26
N ARG A 208 -3.64 -13.80 -9.59
CA ARG A 208 -2.60 -14.85 -9.61
C ARG A 208 -2.30 -15.40 -8.23
N ALA A 209 -2.28 -14.56 -7.19
CA ALA A 209 -2.06 -14.99 -5.82
C ALA A 209 -3.16 -15.96 -5.36
N VAL A 210 -4.42 -15.61 -5.61
CA VAL A 210 -5.57 -16.48 -5.30
C VAL A 210 -5.54 -17.77 -6.10
N ARG A 211 -5.28 -17.71 -7.41
CA ARG A 211 -5.15 -18.92 -8.23
C ARG A 211 -4.00 -19.82 -7.76
N GLY A 212 -2.87 -19.23 -7.38
CA GLY A 212 -1.72 -19.94 -6.83
C GLY A 212 -2.07 -20.66 -5.52
N TYR A 213 -2.84 -20.01 -4.65
CA TYR A 213 -3.39 -20.62 -3.45
C TYR A 213 -4.24 -21.86 -3.76
N TRP A 214 -5.24 -21.72 -4.63
CA TRP A 214 -6.16 -22.82 -4.95
C TRP A 214 -5.46 -23.98 -5.65
N LYS A 215 -4.49 -23.68 -6.53
CA LYS A 215 -3.62 -24.70 -7.13
C LYS A 215 -2.84 -25.47 -6.07
N GLY A 216 -2.20 -24.77 -5.12
CA GLY A 216 -1.44 -25.41 -4.04
C GLY A 216 -2.32 -26.28 -3.15
N LYS A 217 -3.53 -25.79 -2.81
CA LYS A 217 -4.54 -26.55 -2.05
C LYS A 217 -4.94 -27.84 -2.78
N ALA A 218 -5.24 -27.76 -4.07
CA ALA A 218 -5.60 -28.93 -4.89
C ALA A 218 -4.44 -29.95 -5.01
N GLN A 219 -3.20 -29.50 -4.88
CA GLN A 219 -2.00 -30.34 -4.92
C GLN A 219 -1.55 -30.87 -3.54
N GLY A 220 -2.35 -30.68 -2.49
CA GLY A 220 -2.02 -31.12 -1.14
C GLY A 220 -0.81 -30.41 -0.52
N GLN A 221 -0.39 -29.27 -1.07
CA GLN A 221 0.74 -28.52 -0.53
C GLN A 221 0.35 -27.93 0.83
N ARG A 222 1.24 -28.07 1.83
CA ARG A 222 1.11 -27.37 3.10
C ARG A 222 1.01 -25.88 2.80
N GLN A 223 -0.16 -25.33 3.08
CA GLN A 223 -0.44 -23.93 2.83
C GLN A 223 0.53 -23.07 3.63
N GLY A 224 1.16 -22.09 2.98
CA GLY A 224 1.90 -21.06 3.70
C GLY A 224 0.99 -20.39 4.74
N PHE A 225 1.55 -20.08 5.90
CA PHE A 225 0.85 -19.47 7.05
C PHE A 225 0.10 -18.16 6.70
N MET A 226 0.42 -17.53 5.56
CA MET A 226 -0.20 -16.31 5.03
C MET A 226 -1.70 -16.38 4.82
N PHE A 227 -2.26 -17.58 4.81
CA PHE A 227 -3.68 -17.73 4.73
C PHE A 227 -4.28 -17.85 6.16
N ASN A 228 -3.65 -18.41 7.21
CA ASN A 228 -4.33 -18.93 8.44
C ASN A 228 -5.00 -17.97 9.45
N MET A 229 -5.79 -16.96 9.05
CA MET A 229 -6.56 -16.13 10.00
C MET A 229 -7.90 -15.70 9.41
N GLN A 230 -9.01 -15.93 10.14
CA GLN A 230 -10.30 -15.30 9.92
C GLN A 230 -10.44 -14.09 10.86
N ARG A 231 -11.14 -13.04 10.43
CA ARG A 231 -11.79 -12.13 11.38
C ARG A 231 -13.05 -12.86 11.84
N ASN A 232 -12.96 -13.47 13.02
CA ASN A 232 -13.95 -14.41 13.52
C ASN A 232 -15.09 -13.72 14.31
N ASP A 233 -15.36 -12.43 14.02
CA ASP A 233 -16.35 -11.65 14.78
C ASP A 233 -17.75 -11.69 14.16
N GLY A 234 -17.89 -11.91 12.84
CA GLY A 234 -19.19 -11.98 12.17
C GLY A 234 -20.01 -10.68 12.23
N GLN A 235 -19.42 -9.55 12.63
CA GLN A 235 -20.17 -8.33 12.99
C GLN A 235 -20.26 -7.27 11.88
N THR A 236 -19.38 -7.30 10.87
CA THR A 236 -19.47 -6.39 9.72
C THR A 236 -19.47 -7.22 8.43
N PRO A 237 -20.50 -7.12 7.58
CA PRO A 237 -20.45 -7.68 6.23
C PRO A 237 -19.25 -7.06 5.51
N TYR A 238 -18.28 -7.91 5.17
CA TYR A 238 -17.09 -7.51 4.42
C TYR A 238 -17.50 -6.81 3.13
N MET A 239 -16.77 -5.75 2.75
CA MET A 239 -17.04 -4.97 1.52
C MET A 239 -18.39 -4.23 1.48
N SER A 240 -19.05 -4.04 2.63
CA SER A 240 -20.18 -3.11 2.77
C SER A 240 -19.75 -1.63 2.66
N GLU A 241 -20.70 -0.70 2.58
CA GLU A 241 -20.37 0.72 2.71
C GLU A 241 -19.65 1.04 4.03
N ALA A 242 -19.93 0.27 5.09
CA ALA A 242 -19.22 0.39 6.36
C ALA A 242 -17.74 -0.01 6.21
N PHE A 243 -17.45 -1.10 5.49
CA PHE A 243 -16.08 -1.54 5.22
C PHE A 243 -15.23 -0.49 4.49
N LEU A 244 -15.76 0.17 3.44
CA LEU A 244 -15.01 1.24 2.76
C LEU A 244 -14.75 2.45 3.66
N LYS A 245 -15.70 2.76 4.54
CA LYS A 245 -15.51 3.82 5.53
C LYS A 245 -14.38 3.43 6.48
N GLU A 246 -14.20 2.16 6.85
CA GLU A 246 -13.11 1.76 7.73
C GLU A 246 -11.70 2.11 7.19
N PHE A 247 -11.47 2.13 5.87
CA PHE A 247 -10.18 2.59 5.29
C PHE A 247 -9.94 4.10 5.43
N GLY A 248 -10.99 4.92 5.49
CA GLY A 248 -10.88 6.36 5.29
C GLY A 248 -10.36 7.16 6.48
N GLN A 249 -9.95 6.52 7.59
CA GLN A 249 -9.59 7.25 8.81
C GLN A 249 -8.35 8.14 8.64
N MET A 250 -8.45 9.37 9.16
CA MET A 250 -7.43 10.43 9.10
C MET A 250 -6.90 10.79 10.50
N ALA A 251 -5.81 11.58 10.54
CA ALA A 251 -5.15 12.00 11.78
C ALA A 251 -5.99 12.91 12.67
N ASN A 252 -6.89 13.69 12.07
CA ASN A 252 -7.81 14.58 12.77
C ASN A 252 -9.11 13.88 13.22
N GLY A 253 -9.16 12.55 13.20
CA GLY A 253 -10.36 11.76 13.54
C GLY A 253 -11.46 11.78 12.48
N GLN A 254 -11.29 12.54 11.39
CA GLN A 254 -12.23 12.51 10.27
C GLN A 254 -12.03 11.29 9.38
N ASN A 255 -12.99 11.09 8.49
CA ASN A 255 -12.97 9.98 7.57
C ASN A 255 -13.16 10.47 6.12
N TYR A 256 -12.09 10.41 5.33
CA TYR A 256 -12.10 10.88 3.95
C TYR A 256 -12.83 9.94 2.98
N LEU A 257 -13.46 8.86 3.47
CA LEU A 257 -14.34 7.99 2.71
C LEU A 257 -15.79 7.98 3.26
N GLN A 258 -16.09 8.76 4.32
CA GLN A 258 -17.40 8.75 4.99
C GLN A 258 -18.61 8.95 4.07
N ASN A 259 -18.47 9.83 3.06
CA ASN A 259 -19.51 10.18 2.10
C ASN A 259 -19.35 9.47 0.74
N MET A 260 -18.52 8.43 0.67
CA MET A 260 -18.35 7.62 -0.54
C MET A 260 -19.31 6.44 -0.47
N SER A 261 -20.26 6.37 -1.40
CA SER A 261 -21.09 5.17 -1.57
C SER A 261 -20.37 4.14 -2.44
N LEU A 262 -20.66 2.86 -2.21
CA LEU A 262 -20.11 1.75 -3.00
C LEU A 262 -20.45 1.93 -4.50
N PHE A 263 -21.68 2.39 -4.79
CA PHE A 263 -22.16 2.69 -6.14
C PHE A 263 -21.43 3.86 -6.83
N LYS A 264 -20.88 4.83 -6.07
CA LYS A 264 -20.01 5.89 -6.64
C LYS A 264 -18.55 5.45 -6.79
N ALA A 265 -18.24 4.25 -6.30
CA ALA A 265 -16.99 3.54 -6.50
C ALA A 265 -17.17 2.41 -7.53
N THR A 266 -17.95 2.62 -8.60
CA THR A 266 -18.19 1.62 -9.67
C THR A 266 -16.91 0.92 -10.13
N ARG A 267 -15.81 1.67 -10.24
CA ARG A 267 -14.48 1.14 -10.61
C ARG A 267 -13.89 0.16 -9.59
N LEU A 268 -14.19 0.33 -8.30
CA LEU A 268 -13.74 -0.59 -7.25
C LEU A 268 -14.33 -1.98 -7.47
N MET A 269 -15.60 -2.03 -7.88
CA MET A 269 -16.36 -3.25 -8.15
C MET A 269 -16.27 -3.73 -9.60
N HIS A 270 -15.74 -2.91 -10.51
CA HIS A 270 -15.73 -3.23 -11.93
C HIS A 270 -14.70 -4.31 -12.27
N THR A 271 -15.14 -5.36 -12.94
CA THR A 271 -14.29 -6.31 -13.66
C THR A 271 -14.38 -6.08 -15.17
N SER A 272 -13.27 -6.29 -15.87
CA SER A 272 -13.29 -6.39 -17.33
C SER A 272 -13.69 -7.80 -17.77
N ALA A 273 -14.23 -7.94 -18.98
CA ALA A 273 -14.55 -9.26 -19.56
C ALA A 273 -13.36 -10.24 -19.55
N ALA A 274 -12.12 -9.74 -19.63
CA ALA A 274 -10.93 -10.58 -19.50
C ALA A 274 -10.73 -11.10 -18.06
N GLN A 275 -11.03 -10.28 -17.05
CA GLN A 275 -10.99 -10.66 -15.65
C GLN A 275 -12.12 -11.64 -15.33
N ASP A 276 -13.34 -11.41 -15.82
CA ASP A 276 -14.47 -12.34 -15.64
C ASP A 276 -14.15 -13.72 -16.20
N ARG A 277 -13.62 -13.78 -17.44
CA ARG A 277 -13.18 -15.04 -18.05
C ARG A 277 -12.04 -15.72 -17.29
N TYR A 278 -11.21 -14.98 -16.56
CA TYR A 278 -10.15 -15.56 -15.74
C TYR A 278 -10.72 -16.13 -14.43
N ILE A 279 -11.63 -15.39 -13.80
CA ILE A 279 -12.33 -15.83 -12.58
C ILE A 279 -13.08 -17.12 -12.89
N ALA A 280 -13.95 -17.13 -13.89
CA ALA A 280 -14.72 -18.30 -14.31
C ALA A 280 -13.83 -19.52 -14.58
N ARG A 281 -12.75 -19.37 -15.35
CA ARG A 281 -11.79 -20.47 -15.63
C ARG A 281 -11.06 -20.97 -14.40
N THR A 282 -10.87 -20.11 -13.39
CA THR A 282 -10.22 -20.53 -12.15
C THR A 282 -11.21 -21.28 -11.27
N SER A 283 -12.46 -20.82 -11.19
CA SER A 283 -13.55 -21.50 -10.48
C SER A 283 -13.85 -22.88 -11.06
N GLU A 284 -13.96 -23.00 -12.38
CA GLU A 284 -14.15 -24.28 -13.07
C GLU A 284 -13.02 -25.29 -12.75
N LYS A 285 -11.78 -24.80 -12.68
CA LYS A 285 -10.61 -25.64 -12.42
C LYS A 285 -10.44 -26.01 -10.94
N TYR A 286 -10.92 -25.17 -10.02
CA TYR A 286 -10.80 -25.36 -8.58
C TYR A 286 -12.15 -25.11 -7.89
N PRO A 287 -13.01 -26.14 -7.82
CA PRO A 287 -14.32 -26.04 -7.18
C PRO A 287 -14.23 -25.55 -5.72
N GLY A 288 -15.11 -24.61 -5.32
CA GLY A 288 -15.10 -23.94 -4.01
C GLY A 288 -14.26 -22.66 -3.95
N SER A 289 -13.74 -22.18 -5.09
CA SER A 289 -13.07 -20.87 -5.20
C SER A 289 -14.02 -19.72 -5.57
N ASP A 290 -15.31 -20.03 -5.67
CA ASP A 290 -16.44 -19.21 -6.11
C ASP A 290 -17.33 -18.65 -4.98
N ASP A 291 -17.11 -19.03 -3.72
CA ASP A 291 -17.85 -18.49 -2.56
C ASP A 291 -17.49 -17.01 -2.31
N SER A 292 -18.23 -16.08 -2.93
CA SER A 292 -18.06 -14.63 -2.80
C SER A 292 -18.92 -14.04 -1.70
N MET A 293 -18.32 -13.20 -0.86
CA MET A 293 -19.01 -12.43 0.18
C MET A 293 -19.66 -11.14 -0.37
N ILE A 294 -19.36 -10.75 -1.60
CA ILE A 294 -19.87 -9.51 -2.20
C ILE A 294 -21.21 -9.76 -2.89
N TYR A 295 -21.33 -10.88 -3.64
CA TYR A 295 -22.54 -11.17 -4.40
C TYR A 295 -23.74 -11.54 -3.51
N ASP A 296 -23.52 -11.97 -2.26
CA ASP A 296 -24.59 -12.26 -1.30
C ASP A 296 -25.30 -11.01 -0.75
N HIS A 297 -24.79 -9.81 -1.07
CA HIS A 297 -25.27 -8.53 -0.50
C HIS A 297 -25.58 -7.45 -1.56
N LEU A 298 -25.52 -7.80 -2.86
CA LEU A 298 -25.95 -6.94 -3.98
C LEU A 298 -27.34 -7.36 -4.47
#